data_AF-Q03HJ1-F1
#
_entry.id   AF-Q03HJ1-F1
#
_cell.length_a   1.000
_cell.length_b   1.000
_cell.length_c   1.000
_cell.angle_alpha   90.00
_cell.angle_beta   90.00
_cell.angle_gamma   90.00
#
_symmetry.space_group_name_H-M   'P 1'
#
loop_
_entity.id
_entity.type
_entity.pdbx_description
1 polymer ?
#
loop_
_entity_poly.entity_id
_entity_poly.type
_entity_poly.pdbx_seq_one_letter_code
_entity_poly.pdbx_strand_id
1 'polypeptide(L)'
;MGRLGISIYPDRVGVEETKKYIKLASKYGFKRIFTSLLQIKGDQEKVVNQFKDMIEYGNSLGMDTMVDINPRLFEQLGVSYDNLKFFHDIGAWAIRLDEGFTGMEEARMTHNPYDLKIEVNMSRGTHYIDQIMDYSPNRDNLIGSHNFYPQRYTGLGLDYFKQTSEQYRKHNLNTAAFVNAPSGNIGPWPLQEEMVSLEEHRGQTLFTQIMHLKMLGLIDDVLISNAGVTEEDLKAASEAFKMSMPAFHVIPAPSMTELEHKIVFESQHSYRGDHSDYVLRSTMTRVWYRDEDVPANNPVPIKKGDVLVMNNEYAQYKAETQIALQDLENNGRVNVVGHVAKEDAMILDSLQPWSDFKMLESK
;
A
#
# COMPACT_ATOMS: atom_id res chain seq x y z
N MET A 1 -13.62 -0.07 -5.27
CA MET A 1 -12.50 -1.03 -5.30
C MET A 1 -11.24 -0.20 -5.36
N GLY A 2 -10.26 -0.48 -4.52
CA GLY A 2 -9.03 0.30 -4.47
C GLY A 2 -8.24 0.28 -5.78
N ARG A 3 -7.37 1.27 -6.00
CA ARG A 3 -6.52 1.39 -7.20
C ARG A 3 -5.04 1.42 -6.84
N LEU A 4 -4.22 0.83 -7.70
CA LEU A 4 -2.79 1.11 -7.72
C LEU A 4 -2.49 2.35 -8.56
N GLY A 5 -1.56 3.16 -8.08
CA GLY A 5 -1.06 4.31 -8.82
C GLY A 5 0.46 4.44 -8.82
N ILE A 6 0.94 5.31 -9.71
CA ILE A 6 2.34 5.69 -9.84
C ILE A 6 2.47 7.20 -9.76
N SER A 7 3.61 7.69 -9.28
CA SER A 7 4.00 9.08 -9.42
C SER A 7 4.84 9.29 -10.68
N ILE A 8 4.67 10.43 -11.35
CA ILE A 8 5.50 10.84 -12.49
C ILE A 8 6.17 12.18 -12.23
N TYR A 9 7.40 12.34 -12.76
CA TYR A 9 8.23 13.54 -12.57
C TYR A 9 8.84 13.96 -13.92
N PRO A 10 8.02 14.47 -14.84
CA PRO A 10 8.42 14.71 -16.22
C PRO A 10 9.57 15.71 -16.37
N ASP A 11 9.68 16.69 -15.47
CA ASP A 11 10.78 17.66 -15.46
C ASP A 11 12.15 17.02 -15.16
N ARG A 12 12.16 15.81 -14.59
CA ARG A 12 13.37 15.08 -14.22
C ARG A 12 13.77 14.02 -15.25
N VAL A 13 12.79 13.39 -15.91
CA VAL A 13 13.01 12.22 -16.78
C VAL A 13 12.76 12.53 -18.27
N GLY A 14 11.95 13.56 -18.55
CA GLY A 14 11.47 13.89 -19.89
C GLY A 14 10.15 13.19 -20.23
N VAL A 15 9.41 13.78 -21.17
CA VAL A 15 8.06 13.35 -21.57
C VAL A 15 8.05 11.94 -22.14
N GLU A 16 8.96 11.60 -23.06
CA GLU A 16 8.97 10.30 -23.73
C GLU A 16 9.25 9.14 -22.77
N GLU A 17 10.22 9.28 -21.86
CA GLU A 17 10.51 8.27 -20.85
C GLU A 17 9.35 8.16 -19.84
N THR A 18 8.72 9.29 -19.49
CA THR A 18 7.52 9.30 -18.64
C THR A 18 6.37 8.51 -19.31
N LYS A 19 6.13 8.70 -20.61
CA LYS A 19 5.13 7.92 -21.35
C LYS A 19 5.45 6.43 -21.40
N LYS A 20 6.73 6.04 -21.59
CA LYS A 20 7.13 4.63 -21.52
C LYS A 20 6.83 4.02 -20.15
N TYR A 21 7.10 4.77 -19.07
CA TYR A 21 6.80 4.35 -17.71
C TYR A 21 5.30 4.19 -17.45
N ILE A 22 4.48 5.17 -17.86
CA ILE A 22 3.00 5.08 -17.78
C ILE A 22 2.49 3.85 -18.53
N LYS A 23 2.98 3.63 -19.76
CA LYS A 23 2.61 2.46 -20.58
C LYS A 23 2.98 1.16 -19.87
N LEU A 24 4.16 1.08 -19.28
CA LEU A 24 4.60 -0.10 -18.55
C LEU A 24 3.69 -0.38 -17.34
N ALA A 25 3.45 0.62 -16.50
CA ALA A 25 2.56 0.49 -15.34
C ALA A 25 1.13 0.08 -15.73
N SER A 26 0.60 0.61 -16.84
CA SER A 26 -0.74 0.26 -17.33
C SER A 26 -0.90 -1.24 -17.63
N LYS A 27 0.15 -1.93 -18.12
CA LYS A 27 0.14 -3.38 -18.37
C LYS A 27 -0.08 -4.19 -17.10
N TYR A 28 0.36 -3.66 -15.96
CA TYR A 28 0.21 -4.28 -14.65
C TYR A 28 -1.08 -3.85 -13.92
N GLY A 29 -1.95 -3.09 -14.58
CA GLY A 29 -3.26 -2.73 -14.03
C GLY A 29 -3.21 -1.55 -13.06
N PHE A 30 -2.16 -0.73 -13.10
CA PHE A 30 -2.17 0.58 -12.46
C PHE A 30 -3.20 1.47 -13.15
N LYS A 31 -3.95 2.23 -12.35
CA LYS A 31 -5.11 3.02 -12.79
C LYS A 31 -5.09 4.47 -12.36
N ARG A 32 -4.07 4.87 -11.60
CA ARG A 32 -3.96 6.22 -11.04
C ARG A 32 -2.57 6.79 -11.26
N ILE A 33 -2.48 8.08 -11.55
CA ILE A 33 -1.23 8.82 -11.68
C ILE A 33 -1.25 9.99 -10.71
N PHE A 34 -0.15 10.16 -9.97
CA PHE A 34 0.16 11.36 -9.22
C PHE A 34 1.22 12.16 -9.98
N THR A 35 1.01 13.47 -10.12
CA THR A 35 2.03 14.38 -10.62
C THR A 35 1.95 15.69 -9.86
N SER A 36 3.09 16.30 -9.56
CA SER A 36 3.14 17.59 -8.87
C SER A 36 3.56 18.67 -9.84
N LEU A 37 2.74 19.71 -9.95
CA LEU A 37 3.06 20.92 -10.72
C LEU A 37 3.57 21.97 -9.74
N LEU A 38 4.78 21.76 -9.22
CA LEU A 38 5.33 22.60 -8.13
C LEU A 38 5.54 24.06 -8.53
N GLN A 39 5.99 24.29 -9.77
CA GLN A 39 6.28 25.62 -10.30
C GLN A 39 6.40 25.55 -11.82
N ILE A 40 5.92 26.58 -12.51
CA ILE A 40 6.16 26.76 -13.94
C ILE A 40 7.41 27.62 -14.09
N LYS A 41 8.47 27.04 -14.64
CA LYS A 41 9.69 27.76 -15.01
C LYS A 41 9.76 27.90 -16.52
N GLY A 42 9.92 29.14 -17.00
CA GLY A 42 10.04 29.43 -18.43
C GLY A 42 8.68 29.62 -19.09
N ASP A 43 8.51 29.03 -20.27
CA ASP A 43 7.31 29.19 -21.10
C ASP A 43 6.13 28.39 -20.53
N GLN A 44 5.17 29.10 -19.97
CA GLN A 44 3.96 28.54 -19.37
C GLN A 44 3.14 27.69 -20.35
N GLU A 45 2.97 28.15 -21.59
CA GLU A 45 2.16 27.44 -22.58
C GLU A 45 2.81 26.11 -22.95
N LYS A 46 4.14 26.11 -23.11
CA LYS A 46 4.91 24.89 -23.38
C LYS A 46 4.78 23.88 -22.24
N VAL A 47 4.91 24.30 -20.98
CA VAL A 47 4.80 23.42 -19.81
C VAL A 47 3.38 22.84 -19.73
N VAL A 48 2.35 23.68 -19.86
CA VAL A 48 0.94 23.22 -19.83
C VAL A 48 0.67 22.20 -20.94
N ASN A 49 1.16 22.43 -22.16
CA ASN A 49 0.99 21.49 -23.28
C ASN A 49 1.69 20.15 -23.02
N GLN A 50 2.87 20.15 -22.39
CA GLN A 50 3.55 18.91 -22.00
C GLN A 50 2.72 18.12 -20.97
N PHE A 51 2.22 18.80 -19.93
CA PHE A 51 1.36 18.16 -18.93
C PHE A 51 0.09 17.59 -19.55
N LYS A 52 -0.59 18.37 -20.40
CA LYS A 52 -1.77 17.92 -21.13
C LYS A 52 -1.50 16.66 -21.96
N ASP A 53 -0.42 16.65 -22.75
CA ASP A 53 -0.03 15.51 -23.56
C ASP A 53 0.23 14.24 -22.71
N MET A 54 0.84 14.36 -21.54
CA MET A 54 1.04 13.22 -20.63
C MET A 54 -0.25 12.74 -19.96
N ILE A 55 -1.11 13.67 -19.55
CA ILE A 55 -2.40 13.35 -18.95
C ILE A 55 -3.29 12.65 -19.98
N GLU A 56 -3.40 13.18 -21.21
CA GLU A 56 -4.13 12.56 -22.31
C GLU A 56 -3.59 11.17 -22.64
N TYR A 57 -2.26 11.00 -22.62
CA TYR A 57 -1.65 9.68 -22.80
C TYR A 57 -2.04 8.69 -21.69
N GLY A 58 -1.96 9.11 -20.42
CA GLY A 58 -2.44 8.31 -19.28
C GLY A 58 -3.91 7.93 -19.39
N ASN A 59 -4.76 8.92 -19.71
CA ASN A 59 -6.20 8.73 -19.91
C ASN A 59 -6.48 7.73 -21.05
N SER A 60 -5.72 7.78 -22.15
CA SER A 60 -5.86 6.82 -23.27
C SER A 60 -5.55 5.37 -22.88
N LEU A 61 -4.79 5.17 -21.79
CA LEU A 61 -4.47 3.87 -21.20
C LEU A 61 -5.41 3.52 -20.02
N GLY A 62 -6.41 4.36 -19.75
CA GLY A 62 -7.36 4.22 -18.65
C GLY A 62 -6.71 4.45 -17.28
N MET A 63 -5.80 5.42 -17.19
CA MET A 63 -5.18 5.86 -15.94
C MET A 63 -5.59 7.30 -15.61
N ASP A 64 -6.22 7.48 -14.46
CA ASP A 64 -6.71 8.76 -13.97
C ASP A 64 -5.58 9.59 -13.39
N THR A 65 -5.35 10.80 -13.92
CA THR A 65 -4.27 11.67 -13.42
C THR A 65 -4.75 12.69 -12.41
N MET A 66 -4.09 12.71 -11.26
CA MET A 66 -4.25 13.72 -10.24
C MET A 66 -3.07 14.69 -10.28
N VAL A 67 -3.41 15.99 -10.29
CA VAL A 67 -2.43 17.07 -10.28
C VAL A 67 -2.38 17.70 -8.91
N ASP A 68 -1.21 17.64 -8.28
CA ASP A 68 -0.89 18.28 -7.02
C ASP A 68 -0.41 19.71 -7.25
N ILE A 69 -1.06 20.66 -6.58
CA ILE A 69 -0.87 22.08 -6.80
C ILE A 69 -0.62 22.80 -5.47
N ASN A 70 0.31 23.75 -5.53
CA ASN A 70 0.53 24.70 -4.43
C ASN A 70 -0.33 25.95 -4.65
N PRO A 71 -0.87 26.60 -3.61
CA PRO A 71 -1.62 27.86 -3.71
C PRO A 71 -0.96 28.94 -4.59
N ARG A 72 0.37 29.06 -4.60
CA ARG A 72 1.10 30.04 -5.44
C ARG A 72 0.89 29.81 -6.94
N LEU A 73 0.61 28.58 -7.35
CA LEU A 73 0.40 28.21 -8.74
C LEU A 73 -0.98 28.66 -9.24
N PHE A 74 -1.99 28.74 -8.37
CA PHE A 74 -3.33 29.24 -8.73
C PHE A 74 -3.23 30.65 -9.32
N GLU A 75 -2.49 31.56 -8.66
CA GLU A 75 -2.29 32.92 -9.13
C GLU A 75 -1.58 32.96 -10.50
N GLN A 76 -0.53 32.15 -10.69
CA GLN A 76 0.23 32.10 -11.95
C GLN A 76 -0.61 31.58 -13.13
N LEU A 77 -1.49 30.62 -12.87
CA LEU A 77 -2.35 30.02 -13.90
C LEU A 77 -3.65 30.80 -14.13
N GLY A 78 -3.91 31.85 -13.35
CA GLY A 78 -5.20 32.57 -13.38
C GLY A 78 -6.38 31.68 -12.97
N VAL A 79 -6.10 30.62 -12.20
CA VAL A 79 -7.09 29.67 -11.72
C VAL A 79 -7.57 30.14 -10.36
N SER A 80 -8.87 30.02 -10.12
CA SER A 80 -9.46 30.28 -8.81
C SER A 80 -10.23 29.06 -8.34
N TYR A 81 -10.54 29.02 -7.05
CA TYR A 81 -11.37 27.99 -6.43
C TYR A 81 -12.76 27.88 -7.07
N ASP A 82 -13.27 28.97 -7.63
CA ASP A 82 -14.56 29.02 -8.32
C ASP A 82 -14.46 28.61 -9.80
N ASN A 83 -13.25 28.43 -10.35
CA ASN A 83 -13.04 28.11 -11.75
C ASN A 83 -11.94 27.07 -11.97
N LEU A 84 -12.35 25.80 -11.94
CA LEU A 84 -11.47 24.65 -12.17
C LEU A 84 -11.35 24.25 -13.65
N LYS A 85 -11.83 25.09 -14.59
CA LYS A 85 -11.87 24.77 -16.03
C LYS A 85 -10.50 24.41 -16.58
N PHE A 86 -9.44 25.06 -16.10
CA PHE A 86 -8.06 24.76 -16.50
C PHE A 86 -7.73 23.26 -16.34
N PHE A 87 -8.05 22.69 -15.18
CA PHE A 87 -7.76 21.28 -14.88
C PHE A 87 -8.59 20.33 -15.74
N HIS A 88 -9.85 20.70 -16.02
CA HIS A 88 -10.68 19.99 -16.98
C HIS A 88 -10.10 20.02 -18.40
N ASP A 89 -9.63 21.19 -18.87
CA ASP A 89 -9.12 21.39 -20.24
C ASP A 89 -7.81 20.64 -20.52
N ILE A 90 -7.00 20.40 -19.48
CA ILE A 90 -5.80 19.55 -19.56
C ILE A 90 -6.10 18.06 -19.35
N GLY A 91 -7.36 17.71 -19.06
CA GLY A 91 -7.83 16.34 -18.90
C GLY A 91 -7.54 15.71 -17.54
N ALA A 92 -7.26 16.51 -16.50
CA ALA A 92 -7.03 15.98 -15.16
C ALA A 92 -8.30 15.32 -14.60
N TRP A 93 -8.12 14.28 -13.80
CA TRP A 93 -9.20 13.61 -13.09
C TRP A 93 -9.42 14.20 -11.70
N ALA A 94 -8.33 14.58 -11.02
CA ALA A 94 -8.38 15.14 -9.68
C ALA A 94 -7.38 16.27 -9.48
N ILE A 95 -7.68 17.13 -8.51
CA ILE A 95 -6.84 18.21 -8.03
C ILE A 95 -6.53 17.95 -6.57
N ARG A 96 -5.25 17.90 -6.22
CA ARG A 96 -4.82 17.75 -4.84
C ARG A 96 -4.45 19.09 -4.23
N LEU A 97 -5.09 19.39 -3.10
CA LEU A 97 -4.89 20.57 -2.28
C LEU A 97 -3.91 20.22 -1.15
N ASP A 98 -2.62 20.54 -1.35
CA ASP A 98 -1.58 20.24 -0.37
C ASP A 98 -1.78 21.02 0.95
N GLU A 99 -2.16 22.29 0.81
CA GLU A 99 -2.59 23.17 1.90
C GLU A 99 -4.11 23.32 1.88
N GLY A 100 -4.73 23.25 3.06
CA GLY A 100 -6.17 23.46 3.22
C GLY A 100 -6.55 24.92 3.39
N PHE A 101 -7.80 25.24 3.06
CA PHE A 101 -8.47 26.53 3.22
C PHE A 101 -9.36 26.51 4.48
N THR A 102 -10.59 27.03 4.37
CA THR A 102 -11.52 27.16 5.50
C THR A 102 -12.52 26.01 5.62
N GLY A 103 -12.48 25.04 4.70
CA GLY A 103 -13.46 23.97 4.56
C GLY A 103 -14.58 24.33 3.57
N MET A 104 -14.97 25.60 3.50
CA MET A 104 -16.02 26.08 2.61
C MET A 104 -15.58 26.08 1.15
N GLU A 105 -14.34 26.49 0.85
CA GLU A 105 -13.82 26.52 -0.52
C GLU A 105 -13.76 25.12 -1.12
N GLU A 106 -13.26 24.14 -0.36
CA GLU A 106 -13.16 22.75 -0.75
C GLU A 106 -14.54 22.15 -0.99
N ALA A 107 -15.49 22.40 -0.07
CA ALA A 107 -16.86 21.94 -0.26
C ALA A 107 -17.47 22.52 -1.53
N ARG A 108 -17.26 23.81 -1.85
CA ARG A 108 -17.71 24.41 -3.11
C ARG A 108 -17.05 23.79 -4.33
N MET A 109 -15.74 23.55 -4.27
CA MET A 109 -15.01 22.92 -5.38
C MET A 109 -15.56 21.52 -5.72
N THR A 110 -16.05 20.75 -4.73
CA THR A 110 -16.63 19.42 -5.01
C THR A 110 -17.90 19.47 -5.86
N HIS A 111 -18.57 20.62 -5.92
CA HIS A 111 -19.76 20.87 -6.75
C HIS A 111 -19.41 21.41 -8.15
N ASN A 112 -18.14 21.37 -8.57
CA ASN A 112 -17.72 21.82 -9.88
C ASN A 112 -18.47 21.11 -11.03
N PRO A 113 -18.71 21.78 -12.17
CA PRO A 113 -19.50 21.23 -13.27
C PRO A 113 -18.74 20.21 -14.14
N TYR A 114 -17.50 19.88 -13.80
CA TYR A 114 -16.60 19.05 -14.60
C TYR A 114 -16.40 17.64 -14.05
N ASP A 115 -17.05 17.32 -12.91
CA ASP A 115 -16.86 16.08 -12.15
C ASP A 115 -15.42 15.81 -11.70
N LEU A 116 -14.63 16.88 -11.54
CA LEU A 116 -13.26 16.80 -11.02
C LEU A 116 -13.30 16.40 -9.55
N LYS A 117 -12.45 15.45 -9.16
CA LYS A 117 -12.28 15.10 -7.75
C LYS A 117 -11.37 16.12 -7.06
N ILE A 118 -11.74 16.47 -5.84
CA ILE A 118 -11.00 17.32 -4.93
C ILE A 118 -10.35 16.42 -3.91
N GLU A 119 -9.02 16.32 -4.00
CA GLU A 119 -8.24 15.58 -3.03
C GLU A 119 -7.66 16.50 -1.98
N VAL A 120 -7.87 16.14 -0.71
CA VAL A 120 -7.33 16.89 0.43
C VAL A 120 -6.27 16.08 1.17
N ASN A 121 -5.35 16.80 1.80
CA ASN A 121 -4.28 16.19 2.60
C ASN A 121 -4.82 15.62 3.92
N MET A 122 -4.72 14.30 4.10
CA MET A 122 -5.18 13.61 5.31
C MET A 122 -4.14 13.55 6.45
N SER A 123 -2.87 13.83 6.16
CA SER A 123 -1.78 13.70 7.13
C SER A 123 -1.81 14.73 8.27
N ARG A 124 -2.72 15.71 8.24
CA ARG A 124 -2.78 16.80 9.24
C ARG A 124 -3.36 16.38 10.59
N GLY A 125 -4.27 15.40 10.58
CA GLY A 125 -4.96 14.89 11.78
C GLY A 125 -5.80 15.90 12.57
N THR A 126 -6.06 17.07 12.00
CA THR A 126 -6.96 18.08 12.57
C THR A 126 -8.41 17.78 12.21
N HIS A 127 -9.36 18.53 12.77
CA HIS A 127 -10.79 18.49 12.39
C HIS A 127 -11.10 19.06 10.99
N TYR A 128 -10.10 19.11 10.10
CA TYR A 128 -10.22 19.76 8.80
C TYR A 128 -11.27 19.09 7.91
N ILE A 129 -11.33 17.74 7.90
CA ILE A 129 -12.36 17.05 7.13
C ILE A 129 -13.77 17.31 7.67
N ASP A 130 -13.92 17.39 8.99
CA ASP A 130 -15.21 17.71 9.62
C ASP A 130 -15.66 19.13 9.23
N GLN A 131 -14.73 20.10 9.19
CA GLN A 131 -15.02 21.46 8.72
C GLN A 131 -15.50 21.49 7.27
N ILE A 132 -14.91 20.68 6.37
CA ILE A 132 -15.40 20.57 4.99
C ILE A 132 -16.83 20.00 4.99
N MET A 133 -17.08 18.97 5.80
CA MET A 133 -18.40 18.30 5.88
C MET A 133 -19.51 19.23 6.38
N ASP A 134 -19.22 20.17 7.28
CA ASP A 134 -20.18 21.17 7.78
C ASP A 134 -20.78 22.01 6.64
N TYR A 135 -20.06 22.19 5.53
CA TYR A 135 -20.51 22.92 4.34
C TYR A 135 -21.16 22.05 3.26
N SER A 136 -21.53 20.80 3.58
CA SER A 136 -22.26 19.88 2.68
C SER A 136 -21.57 19.67 1.31
N PRO A 137 -20.35 19.11 1.30
CA PRO A 137 -19.62 18.83 0.07
C PRO A 137 -20.32 17.72 -0.73
N ASN A 138 -20.10 17.69 -2.05
CA ASN A 138 -20.35 16.49 -2.83
C ASN A 138 -19.27 15.45 -2.51
N ARG A 139 -19.63 14.45 -1.70
CA ARG A 139 -18.73 13.39 -1.25
C ARG A 139 -18.19 12.51 -2.37
N ASP A 140 -18.93 12.35 -3.47
CA ASP A 140 -18.47 11.58 -4.64
C ASP A 140 -17.30 12.27 -5.38
N ASN A 141 -17.12 13.57 -5.11
CA ASN A 141 -16.04 14.40 -5.61
C ASN A 141 -15.01 14.76 -4.53
N LEU A 142 -15.08 14.18 -3.33
CA LEU A 142 -14.13 14.44 -2.26
C LEU A 142 -13.36 13.16 -1.92
N ILE A 143 -12.04 13.23 -2.03
CA ILE A 143 -11.12 12.12 -1.71
C ILE A 143 -9.99 12.64 -0.82
N GLY A 144 -9.23 11.74 -0.20
CA GLY A 144 -8.09 12.11 0.64
C GLY A 144 -6.85 11.28 0.36
N SER A 145 -5.67 11.91 0.45
CA SER A 145 -4.39 11.19 0.45
C SER A 145 -3.47 11.66 1.56
N HIS A 146 -2.64 10.74 2.04
CA HIS A 146 -1.50 11.08 2.87
C HIS A 146 -0.40 11.77 2.05
N ASN A 147 0.41 12.58 2.71
CA ASN A 147 1.72 12.97 2.19
C ASN A 147 2.68 11.77 2.09
N PHE A 148 3.72 11.92 1.29
CA PHE A 148 4.95 11.14 1.40
C PHE A 148 6.07 12.01 1.99
N TYR A 149 7.06 11.37 2.61
CA TYR A 149 8.07 12.06 3.41
C TYR A 149 9.49 11.72 2.91
N PRO A 150 10.13 12.64 2.16
CA PRO A 150 11.45 12.40 1.58
C PRO A 150 12.60 12.35 2.59
N GLN A 151 12.45 12.97 3.75
CA GLN A 151 13.45 12.96 4.82
C GLN A 151 13.22 11.73 5.72
N ARG A 152 14.28 10.97 6.01
CA ARG A 152 14.21 9.82 6.90
C ARG A 152 13.74 10.23 8.31
N TYR A 153 12.96 9.35 8.95
CA TYR A 153 12.37 9.52 10.29
C TYR A 153 11.31 10.64 10.39
N THR A 154 10.75 11.07 9.26
CA THR A 154 9.68 12.09 9.23
C THR A 154 8.36 11.60 8.67
N GLY A 155 8.31 10.34 8.19
CA GLY A 155 7.07 9.65 7.89
C GLY A 155 6.16 9.55 9.11
N LEU A 156 4.88 9.30 8.87
CA LEU A 156 3.92 9.17 9.96
C LEU A 156 4.22 7.91 10.79
N GLY A 157 3.97 7.98 12.10
CA GLY A 157 3.93 6.79 12.95
C GLY A 157 2.60 6.04 12.79
N LEU A 158 2.59 4.73 13.06
CA LEU A 158 1.44 3.85 12.80
C LEU A 158 0.15 4.29 13.47
N ASP A 159 0.18 4.62 14.76
CA ASP A 159 -1.03 5.00 15.50
C ASP A 159 -1.62 6.32 14.98
N TYR A 160 -0.76 7.30 14.69
CA TYR A 160 -1.19 8.56 14.11
C TYR A 160 -1.70 8.40 12.67
N PHE A 161 -1.02 7.58 11.86
CA PHE A 161 -1.51 7.20 10.53
C PHE A 161 -2.92 6.61 10.61
N LYS A 162 -3.14 5.60 11.46
CA LYS A 162 -4.46 4.99 11.66
C LYS A 162 -5.51 6.02 12.08
N GLN A 163 -5.21 6.81 13.12
CA GLN A 163 -6.12 7.83 13.64
C GLN A 163 -6.54 8.83 12.55
N THR A 164 -5.59 9.30 11.74
CA THR A 164 -5.85 10.29 10.69
C THR A 164 -6.58 9.69 9.49
N SER A 165 -6.26 8.47 9.06
CA SER A 165 -7.04 7.79 8.01
C SER A 165 -8.48 7.51 8.46
N GLU A 166 -8.69 7.11 9.72
CA GLU A 166 -10.03 6.85 10.28
C GLU A 166 -10.96 8.06 10.22
N GLN A 167 -10.44 9.29 10.37
CA GLN A 167 -11.25 10.52 10.26
C GLN A 167 -11.94 10.62 8.89
N TYR A 168 -11.25 10.23 7.82
CA TYR A 168 -11.77 10.26 6.46
C TYR A 168 -12.65 9.04 6.16
N ARG A 169 -12.28 7.87 6.69
CA ARG A 169 -13.08 6.65 6.56
C ARG A 169 -14.43 6.75 7.27
N LYS A 170 -14.53 7.47 8.39
CA LYS A 170 -15.82 7.77 9.07
C LYS A 170 -16.82 8.48 8.16
N HIS A 171 -16.32 9.27 7.20
CA HIS A 171 -17.11 9.93 6.18
C HIS A 171 -17.18 9.14 4.85
N ASN A 172 -16.88 7.83 4.87
CA ASN A 172 -16.84 6.93 3.71
C ASN A 172 -16.09 7.51 2.49
N LEU A 173 -15.02 8.26 2.72
CA LEU A 173 -14.23 8.83 1.63
C LEU A 173 -13.20 7.83 1.11
N ASN A 174 -12.89 7.94 -0.17
CA ASN A 174 -11.78 7.20 -0.77
C ASN A 174 -10.46 7.77 -0.26
N THR A 175 -9.62 6.88 0.25
CA THR A 175 -8.37 7.20 0.94
C THR A 175 -7.16 6.67 0.19
N ALA A 176 -6.04 7.38 0.23
CA ALA A 176 -4.82 6.98 -0.45
C ALA A 176 -3.56 7.17 0.40
N ALA A 177 -2.55 6.32 0.18
CA ALA A 177 -1.24 6.44 0.80
C ALA A 177 -0.12 6.10 -0.19
N PHE A 178 1.09 6.54 0.14
CA PHE A 178 2.26 6.37 -0.69
C PHE A 178 3.24 5.34 -0.13
N VAL A 179 3.74 4.50 -1.04
CA VAL A 179 4.79 3.50 -0.82
C VAL A 179 5.99 3.83 -1.70
N ASN A 180 7.17 3.33 -1.35
CA ASN A 180 8.39 3.56 -2.13
C ASN A 180 8.86 2.26 -2.79
N ALA A 181 9.09 2.29 -4.11
CA ALA A 181 9.67 1.16 -4.83
C ALA A 181 11.21 1.13 -4.66
N PRO A 182 11.83 0.00 -4.29
CA PRO A 182 13.30 -0.08 -4.13
C PRO A 182 14.09 0.30 -5.39
N SER A 183 13.57 0.01 -6.59
CA SER A 183 14.25 0.33 -7.85
C SER A 183 14.16 1.80 -8.28
N GLY A 184 13.19 2.56 -7.76
CA GLY A 184 12.97 3.94 -8.15
C GLY A 184 13.88 4.92 -7.41
N ASN A 185 14.38 5.93 -8.12
CA ASN A 185 15.27 6.96 -7.56
C ASN A 185 14.92 8.39 -8.00
N ILE A 186 13.77 8.56 -8.64
CA ILE A 186 13.30 9.85 -9.13
C ILE A 186 12.10 10.32 -8.31
N GLY A 187 12.07 11.62 -8.03
CA GLY A 187 11.04 12.27 -7.25
C GLY A 187 11.10 13.79 -7.41
N PRO A 188 10.33 14.54 -6.63
CA PRO A 188 10.19 15.98 -6.84
C PRO A 188 11.44 16.77 -6.44
N TRP A 189 12.09 16.39 -5.33
CA TRP A 189 13.16 17.16 -4.69
C TRP A 189 14.54 16.52 -4.85
N PRO A 190 15.66 17.26 -4.70
CA PRO A 190 16.99 16.66 -4.75
C PRO A 190 17.27 15.62 -3.65
N LEU A 191 16.74 15.84 -2.43
CA LEU A 191 16.83 14.89 -1.32
C LEU A 191 15.64 13.94 -1.35
N GLN A 192 15.92 12.64 -1.43
CA GLN A 192 14.92 11.58 -1.37
C GLN A 192 15.52 10.36 -0.69
N GLU A 193 15.06 10.06 0.51
CA GLU A 193 15.51 8.90 1.29
C GLU A 193 14.41 7.85 1.35
N GLU A 194 13.84 7.46 0.20
CA GLU A 194 12.69 6.55 0.04
C GLU A 194 11.36 7.15 0.53
N MET A 195 10.57 7.70 -0.38
CA MET A 195 9.42 8.55 -0.03
C MET A 195 8.19 7.73 0.38
N VAL A 196 8.01 7.43 1.66
CA VAL A 196 6.85 6.68 2.17
C VAL A 196 5.89 7.59 2.94
N SER A 197 4.62 7.20 3.06
CA SER A 197 3.67 7.86 3.98
C SER A 197 3.89 7.42 5.44
N LEU A 198 4.08 6.12 5.66
CA LEU A 198 4.25 5.51 6.97
C LEU A 198 5.74 5.19 7.19
N GLU A 199 6.36 5.67 8.27
CA GLU A 199 7.82 5.61 8.42
C GLU A 199 8.36 4.18 8.48
N GLU A 200 7.64 3.25 9.10
CA GLU A 200 8.03 1.83 9.18
C GLU A 200 7.99 1.09 7.84
N HIS A 201 7.41 1.69 6.78
CA HIS A 201 7.51 1.19 5.40
C HIS A 201 8.84 1.50 4.74
N ARG A 202 9.62 2.45 5.28
CA ARG A 202 10.92 2.81 4.74
C ARG A 202 11.87 1.61 4.84
N GLY A 203 12.59 1.33 3.76
CA GLY A 203 13.48 0.18 3.62
C GLY A 203 12.78 -1.17 3.46
N GLN A 204 11.45 -1.22 3.46
CA GLN A 204 10.71 -2.48 3.27
C GLN A 204 10.49 -2.78 1.79
N THR A 205 10.24 -4.05 1.48
CA THR A 205 9.88 -4.44 0.11
C THR A 205 8.53 -3.84 -0.29
N LEU A 206 8.34 -3.64 -1.59
CA LEU A 206 7.08 -3.09 -2.09
C LEU A 206 5.88 -4.02 -1.80
N PHE A 207 6.12 -5.33 -1.81
CA PHE A 207 5.15 -6.33 -1.37
C PHE A 207 4.69 -6.08 0.08
N THR A 208 5.66 -5.93 0.99
CA THR A 208 5.39 -5.73 2.41
C THR A 208 4.61 -4.45 2.67
N GLN A 209 5.04 -3.33 2.06
CA GLN A 209 4.37 -2.03 2.23
C GLN A 209 2.91 -2.09 1.78
N ILE A 210 2.64 -2.65 0.59
CA ILE A 210 1.30 -2.76 0.03
C ILE A 210 0.43 -3.73 0.84
N MET A 211 0.98 -4.89 1.24
CA MET A 211 0.24 -5.86 2.03
C MET A 211 -0.14 -5.28 3.40
N HIS A 212 0.81 -4.58 4.06
CA HIS A 212 0.54 -3.93 5.33
C HIS A 212 -0.59 -2.87 5.19
N LEU A 213 -0.53 -1.97 4.20
CA LEU A 213 -1.60 -0.98 3.96
C LEU A 213 -2.98 -1.64 3.76
N LYS A 214 -3.04 -2.75 3.02
CA LYS A 214 -4.28 -3.50 2.81
C LYS A 214 -4.81 -4.11 4.09
N MET A 215 -3.94 -4.67 4.92
CA MET A 215 -4.30 -5.28 6.20
C MET A 215 -4.82 -4.26 7.21
N LEU A 216 -4.33 -3.01 7.15
CA LEU A 216 -4.88 -1.93 7.96
C LEU A 216 -6.35 -1.64 7.62
N GLY A 217 -6.79 -1.89 6.38
CA GLY A 217 -8.19 -1.69 5.96
C GLY A 217 -8.62 -0.21 5.93
N LEU A 218 -7.66 0.71 6.00
CA LEU A 218 -7.88 2.16 6.10
C LEU A 218 -7.55 2.91 4.80
N ILE A 219 -6.93 2.25 3.82
CA ILE A 219 -6.45 2.85 2.57
C ILE A 219 -7.04 2.10 1.38
N ASP A 220 -7.66 2.83 0.46
CA ASP A 220 -8.23 2.27 -0.78
C ASP A 220 -7.20 2.29 -1.92
N ASP A 221 -6.56 3.43 -2.16
CA ASP A 221 -5.60 3.61 -3.25
C ASP A 221 -4.16 3.61 -2.74
N VAL A 222 -3.29 2.83 -3.37
CA VAL A 222 -1.85 2.78 -3.02
C VAL A 222 -1.02 3.29 -4.19
N LEU A 223 -0.22 4.32 -3.95
CA LEU A 223 0.57 4.97 -4.99
C LEU A 223 2.07 4.78 -4.73
N ILE A 224 2.81 4.40 -5.77
CA ILE A 224 4.28 4.42 -5.71
C ILE A 224 4.74 5.87 -5.85
N SER A 225 5.42 6.39 -4.84
CA SER A 225 5.82 7.79 -4.74
C SER A 225 6.99 8.16 -5.63
N ASN A 226 7.92 7.26 -5.88
CA ASN A 226 9.10 7.48 -6.71
C ASN A 226 8.89 6.92 -8.13
N ALA A 227 9.56 7.53 -9.12
CA ALA A 227 9.55 7.09 -10.51
C ALA A 227 10.86 6.36 -10.89
N GLY A 228 10.94 5.88 -12.13
CA GLY A 228 12.07 5.06 -12.60
C GLY A 228 11.98 3.61 -12.13
N VAL A 229 10.79 3.15 -11.78
CA VAL A 229 10.54 1.83 -11.22
C VAL A 229 10.61 0.75 -12.29
N THR A 230 11.28 -0.35 -12.01
CA THR A 230 11.47 -1.46 -12.95
C THR A 230 10.19 -2.26 -13.16
N GLU A 231 10.17 -3.08 -14.22
CA GLU A 231 9.05 -3.98 -14.50
C GLU A 231 8.84 -5.00 -13.38
N GLU A 232 9.91 -5.49 -12.76
CA GLU A 232 9.85 -6.43 -11.64
C GLU A 232 9.12 -5.84 -10.42
N ASP A 233 9.43 -4.60 -10.04
CA ASP A 233 8.78 -3.92 -8.92
C ASP A 233 7.30 -3.62 -9.23
N LEU A 234 7.00 -3.15 -10.45
CA LEU A 234 5.60 -2.91 -10.86
C LEU A 234 4.78 -4.21 -10.84
N LYS A 235 5.38 -5.32 -11.27
CA LYS A 235 4.75 -6.64 -11.21
C LYS A 235 4.52 -7.07 -9.76
N ALA A 236 5.53 -6.97 -8.90
CA ALA A 236 5.44 -7.33 -7.48
C ALA A 236 4.35 -6.50 -6.77
N ALA A 237 4.28 -5.19 -7.03
CA ALA A 237 3.24 -4.32 -6.50
C ALA A 237 1.84 -4.76 -6.95
N SER A 238 1.69 -5.04 -8.24
CA SER A 238 0.43 -5.50 -8.83
C SER A 238 -0.06 -6.81 -8.21
N GLU A 239 0.85 -7.77 -8.04
CA GLU A 239 0.55 -9.07 -7.45
C GLU A 239 0.13 -8.91 -5.98
N ALA A 240 0.92 -8.18 -5.18
CA ALA A 240 0.60 -7.89 -3.78
C ALA A 240 -0.77 -7.21 -3.62
N PHE A 241 -1.06 -6.22 -4.47
CA PHE A 241 -2.31 -5.48 -4.42
C PHE A 241 -3.52 -6.33 -4.80
N LYS A 242 -3.38 -7.25 -5.76
CA LYS A 242 -4.47 -8.12 -6.24
C LYS A 242 -4.76 -9.31 -5.32
N MET A 243 -3.86 -9.66 -4.40
CA MET A 243 -4.11 -10.76 -3.46
C MET A 243 -5.37 -10.51 -2.64
N SER A 244 -6.28 -11.49 -2.57
CA SER A 244 -7.55 -11.35 -1.85
C SER A 244 -7.42 -11.52 -0.34
N MET A 245 -6.28 -12.02 0.13
CA MET A 245 -6.00 -12.32 1.53
C MET A 245 -4.58 -11.89 1.90
N PRO A 246 -4.31 -11.62 3.19
CA PRO A 246 -2.97 -11.47 3.71
C PRO A 246 -2.04 -12.58 3.25
N ALA A 247 -0.80 -12.22 2.90
CA ALA A 247 0.22 -13.18 2.56
C ALA A 247 1.59 -12.67 3.01
N PHE A 248 2.46 -13.60 3.40
CA PHE A 248 3.85 -13.32 3.77
C PHE A 248 4.75 -14.47 3.32
N HIS A 249 6.03 -14.18 3.14
CA HIS A 249 7.02 -15.14 2.71
C HIS A 249 7.54 -15.97 3.89
N VAL A 250 7.82 -17.23 3.62
CA VAL A 250 8.41 -18.19 4.55
C VAL A 250 9.65 -18.77 3.88
N ILE A 251 10.76 -18.77 4.61
CA ILE A 251 12.00 -19.43 4.25
C ILE A 251 11.90 -20.86 4.78
N PRO A 252 11.82 -21.89 3.91
CA PRO A 252 11.71 -23.27 4.36
C PRO A 252 13.00 -23.72 5.04
N ALA A 253 12.88 -24.54 6.08
CA ALA A 253 14.02 -25.20 6.70
C ALA A 253 14.63 -26.19 5.69
N PRO A 254 15.96 -26.35 5.64
CA PRO A 254 16.60 -27.33 4.74
C PRO A 254 16.15 -28.78 4.96
N SER A 255 15.61 -29.07 6.15
CA SER A 255 15.07 -30.38 6.53
C SER A 255 13.59 -30.55 6.20
N MET A 256 12.89 -29.53 5.69
CA MET A 256 11.46 -29.59 5.41
C MET A 256 11.17 -30.77 4.46
N THR A 257 10.27 -31.65 4.89
CA THR A 257 9.82 -32.79 4.09
C THR A 257 8.83 -32.35 3.01
N GLU A 258 8.61 -33.18 1.98
CA GLU A 258 7.59 -32.91 0.95
C GLU A 258 6.19 -32.77 1.56
N LEU A 259 5.87 -33.55 2.59
CA LEU A 259 4.59 -33.45 3.30
C LEU A 259 4.48 -32.14 4.06
N GLU A 260 5.52 -31.71 4.78
CA GLU A 260 5.52 -30.43 5.50
C GLU A 260 5.42 -29.24 4.53
N HIS A 261 6.10 -29.32 3.38
CA HIS A 261 5.99 -28.33 2.31
C HIS A 261 4.55 -28.21 1.82
N LYS A 262 3.91 -29.34 1.50
CA LYS A 262 2.49 -29.38 1.12
C LYS A 262 1.57 -28.81 2.20
N ILE A 263 1.79 -29.17 3.47
CA ILE A 263 1.02 -28.65 4.60
C ILE A 263 1.13 -27.13 4.70
N VAL A 264 2.32 -26.55 4.48
CA VAL A 264 2.59 -25.10 4.66
C VAL A 264 2.22 -24.26 3.45
N PHE A 265 2.47 -24.73 2.23
CA PHE A 265 2.37 -23.88 1.02
C PHE A 265 1.14 -24.18 0.16
N GLU A 266 0.54 -25.36 0.26
CA GLU A 266 -0.64 -25.74 -0.53
C GLU A 266 -1.96 -25.67 0.27
N SER A 267 -1.89 -25.59 1.60
CA SER A 267 -3.07 -25.52 2.46
C SER A 267 -3.68 -24.12 2.48
N GLN A 268 -5.00 -24.06 2.68
CA GLN A 268 -5.65 -22.83 3.12
C GLN A 268 -5.42 -22.64 4.62
N HIS A 269 -4.80 -21.53 5.01
CA HIS A 269 -4.60 -21.20 6.41
C HIS A 269 -5.62 -20.18 6.90
N SER A 270 -6.05 -20.38 8.14
CA SER A 270 -6.95 -19.46 8.84
C SER A 270 -6.48 -19.31 10.27
N TYR A 271 -6.29 -18.06 10.70
CA TYR A 271 -5.90 -17.77 12.07
C TYR A 271 -7.09 -18.03 12.99
N ARG A 272 -7.01 -19.10 13.79
CA ARG A 272 -7.99 -19.41 14.81
C ARG A 272 -8.20 -18.25 15.80
N GLY A 273 -9.47 -17.94 16.10
CA GLY A 273 -9.87 -16.74 16.83
C GLY A 273 -9.70 -16.72 18.35
N ASP A 274 -9.76 -17.88 19.01
CA ASP A 274 -9.33 -18.04 20.40
C ASP A 274 -7.80 -18.02 20.45
N HIS A 275 -7.26 -16.81 20.23
CA HIS A 275 -5.85 -16.60 19.98
C HIS A 275 -5.00 -16.69 21.25
N SER A 276 -3.73 -16.98 21.05
CA SER A 276 -2.70 -17.03 22.09
C SER A 276 -1.66 -15.96 21.82
N ASP A 277 -1.10 -15.36 22.86
CA ASP A 277 0.02 -14.42 22.74
C ASP A 277 1.34 -15.12 22.35
N TYR A 278 1.35 -16.45 22.33
CA TYR A 278 2.54 -17.28 22.07
C TYR A 278 2.58 -17.88 20.67
N VAL A 279 1.41 -18.23 20.10
CA VAL A 279 1.33 -18.91 18.81
C VAL A 279 0.09 -18.48 18.02
N LEU A 280 0.30 -18.24 16.74
CA LEU A 280 -0.76 -18.22 15.74
C LEU A 280 -1.06 -19.67 15.34
N ARG A 281 -2.34 -20.04 15.30
CA ARG A 281 -2.76 -21.43 15.04
C ARG A 281 -3.62 -21.55 13.79
N SER A 282 -3.16 -22.34 12.82
CA SER A 282 -3.93 -22.79 11.67
C SER A 282 -4.46 -24.19 11.92
N THR A 283 -5.67 -24.29 12.46
CA THR A 283 -6.19 -25.55 13.02
C THR A 283 -6.60 -26.59 11.98
N MET A 284 -7.05 -26.18 10.79
CA MET A 284 -7.63 -27.12 9.82
C MET A 284 -6.64 -28.09 9.20
N THR A 285 -5.34 -27.76 9.18
CA THR A 285 -4.31 -28.67 8.65
C THR A 285 -4.28 -29.98 9.41
N ARG A 286 -4.45 -29.99 10.73
CA ARG A 286 -4.55 -31.24 11.52
C ARG A 286 -5.74 -32.13 11.16
N VAL A 287 -6.80 -31.55 10.59
CA VAL A 287 -8.00 -32.28 10.16
C VAL A 287 -7.76 -32.90 8.79
N TRP A 288 -7.20 -32.12 7.87
CA TRP A 288 -6.94 -32.56 6.50
C TRP A 288 -5.83 -33.60 6.41
N TYR A 289 -4.79 -33.46 7.24
CA TYR A 289 -3.62 -34.34 7.25
C TYR A 289 -3.62 -35.31 8.45
N ARG A 290 -4.80 -35.59 9.04
CA ARG A 290 -4.94 -36.42 10.25
C ARG A 290 -4.39 -37.84 10.09
N ASP A 291 -4.43 -38.39 8.88
CA ASP A 291 -4.06 -39.77 8.57
C ASP A 291 -2.63 -39.88 8.01
N GLU A 292 -1.98 -38.74 7.76
CA GLU A 292 -0.60 -38.69 7.28
C GLU A 292 0.39 -38.99 8.40
N ASP A 293 1.55 -39.51 8.04
CA ASP A 293 2.67 -39.74 8.95
C ASP A 293 3.56 -38.49 9.03
N VAL A 294 3.59 -37.85 10.19
CA VAL A 294 4.39 -36.64 10.44
C VAL A 294 5.45 -36.99 11.48
N PRO A 295 6.57 -37.63 11.11
CA PRO A 295 7.61 -38.00 12.05
C PRO A 295 8.29 -36.76 12.66
N ALA A 296 8.98 -36.94 13.78
CA ALA A 296 9.78 -35.87 14.37
C ALA A 296 10.89 -35.43 13.39
N ASN A 297 10.94 -34.14 13.10
CA ASN A 297 11.85 -33.52 12.16
C ASN A 297 12.29 -32.15 12.68
N ASN A 298 13.60 -31.90 12.75
CA ASN A 298 14.17 -30.64 13.23
C ASN A 298 13.53 -30.06 14.52
N PRO A 299 13.48 -30.81 15.65
CA PRO A 299 12.89 -30.34 16.90
C PRO A 299 13.84 -29.42 17.69
N VAL A 300 14.27 -28.33 17.07
CA VAL A 300 15.15 -27.32 17.68
C VAL A 300 14.36 -26.35 18.57
N PRO A 301 15.02 -25.57 19.45
CA PRO A 301 14.36 -24.48 20.19
C PRO A 301 13.64 -23.53 19.24
N ILE A 302 12.42 -23.13 19.60
CA ILE A 302 11.53 -22.34 18.74
C ILE A 302 11.79 -20.84 18.97
N LYS A 303 11.88 -20.10 17.88
CA LYS A 303 12.06 -18.64 17.84
C LYS A 303 10.83 -17.94 17.33
N LYS A 304 10.59 -16.70 17.77
CA LYS A 304 9.54 -15.84 17.19
C LYS A 304 9.70 -15.80 15.67
N GLY A 305 8.63 -16.10 14.93
CA GLY A 305 8.59 -16.17 13.48
C GLY A 305 8.77 -17.59 12.90
N ASP A 306 9.13 -18.58 13.71
CA ASP A 306 9.23 -19.97 13.24
C ASP A 306 7.86 -20.50 12.80
N VAL A 307 7.84 -21.17 11.65
CA VAL A 307 6.70 -21.95 11.16
C VAL A 307 6.84 -23.37 11.67
N LEU A 308 5.78 -23.85 12.30
CA LEU A 308 5.76 -25.07 13.09
C LEU A 308 4.74 -26.05 12.53
N VAL A 309 5.08 -27.34 12.54
CA VAL A 309 4.14 -28.44 12.29
C VAL A 309 4.22 -29.41 13.47
N MET A 310 3.08 -29.70 14.08
CA MET A 310 3.03 -30.66 15.19
C MET A 310 3.23 -32.08 14.66
N ASN A 311 4.16 -32.83 15.22
CA ASN A 311 4.47 -34.19 14.76
C ASN A 311 3.58 -35.26 15.41
N ASN A 312 3.85 -36.53 15.09
CA ASN A 312 3.08 -37.70 15.56
C ASN A 312 2.91 -37.75 17.08
N GLU A 313 3.91 -37.31 17.85
CA GLU A 313 3.90 -37.35 19.31
C GLU A 313 2.97 -36.28 19.93
N TYR A 314 2.45 -35.35 19.14
CA TYR A 314 1.48 -34.33 19.58
C TYR A 314 0.01 -34.79 19.46
N ALA A 315 -0.23 -36.10 19.28
CA ALA A 315 -1.54 -36.74 19.38
C ALA A 315 -2.65 -36.01 18.60
N GLN A 316 -3.70 -35.50 19.27
CA GLN A 316 -4.83 -34.82 18.63
C GLN A 316 -4.48 -33.48 17.94
N TYR A 317 -3.23 -33.03 18.09
CA TYR A 317 -2.70 -31.83 17.43
C TYR A 317 -1.79 -32.18 16.25
N LYS A 318 -1.51 -33.46 15.96
CA LYS A 318 -0.67 -33.90 14.83
C LYS A 318 -1.08 -33.20 13.54
N ALA A 319 -0.10 -32.70 12.80
CA ALA A 319 -0.21 -31.93 11.56
C ALA A 319 -0.87 -30.53 11.70
N GLU A 320 -1.15 -30.05 12.92
CA GLU A 320 -1.54 -28.65 13.12
C GLU A 320 -0.37 -27.73 12.76
N THR A 321 -0.65 -26.71 11.96
CA THR A 321 0.34 -25.70 11.58
C THR A 321 0.23 -24.52 12.53
N GLN A 322 1.36 -24.05 13.04
CA GLN A 322 1.43 -22.89 13.91
C GLN A 322 2.56 -21.96 13.48
N ILE A 323 2.50 -20.71 13.95
CA ILE A 323 3.62 -19.75 13.83
C ILE A 323 3.91 -19.21 15.23
N ALA A 324 5.17 -19.25 15.63
CA ALA A 324 5.59 -18.76 16.92
C ALA A 324 5.54 -17.23 16.97
N LEU A 325 4.86 -16.67 17.98
CA LEU A 325 4.82 -15.23 18.25
C LEU A 325 5.83 -14.80 19.32
N GLN A 326 6.42 -15.78 20.02
CA GLN A 326 7.46 -15.62 21.02
C GLN A 326 8.49 -16.75 20.89
N ASP A 327 9.64 -16.62 21.56
CA ASP A 327 10.56 -17.74 21.74
C ASP A 327 9.95 -18.78 22.68
N LEU A 328 10.00 -20.07 22.31
CA LEU A 328 9.39 -21.17 23.06
C LEU A 328 10.38 -22.34 23.25
N GLU A 329 10.19 -23.10 24.33
CA GLU A 329 10.88 -24.37 24.51
C GLU A 329 10.26 -25.45 23.61
N ASN A 330 11.12 -26.30 23.01
CA ASN A 330 10.68 -27.44 22.23
C ASN A 330 11.00 -28.74 22.96
N ASN A 331 9.99 -29.58 23.17
CA ASN A 331 10.11 -30.86 23.87
C ASN A 331 10.21 -32.07 22.93
N GLY A 332 10.47 -31.86 21.63
CA GLY A 332 10.59 -32.91 20.63
C GLY A 332 9.33 -33.17 19.80
N ARG A 333 8.18 -32.61 20.20
CA ARG A 333 6.87 -32.88 19.56
C ARG A 333 6.52 -31.89 18.44
N VAL A 334 7.33 -30.85 18.27
CA VAL A 334 7.11 -29.79 17.30
C VAL A 334 8.25 -29.80 16.29
N ASN A 335 7.90 -29.89 15.01
CA ASN A 335 8.85 -29.72 13.94
C ASN A 335 8.95 -28.23 13.60
N VAL A 336 10.17 -27.69 13.58
CA VAL A 336 10.44 -26.34 13.06
C VAL A 336 10.72 -26.49 11.57
N VAL A 337 9.75 -26.10 10.74
CA VAL A 337 9.76 -26.40 9.30
C VAL A 337 10.16 -25.20 8.45
N GLY A 338 10.19 -23.98 9.01
CA GLY A 338 10.62 -22.79 8.30
C GLY A 338 10.58 -21.56 9.20
N HIS A 339 10.80 -20.39 8.61
CA HIS A 339 10.77 -19.12 9.33
C HIS A 339 10.15 -18.03 8.45
N VAL A 340 9.30 -17.19 9.03
CA VAL A 340 8.74 -16.02 8.32
C VAL A 340 9.89 -15.10 7.90
N ALA A 341 9.90 -14.67 6.64
CA ALA A 341 10.93 -13.78 6.12
C ALA A 341 10.97 -12.48 6.95
N LYS A 342 12.17 -11.98 7.23
CA LYS A 342 12.37 -10.87 8.17
C LYS A 342 11.66 -9.60 7.70
N GLU A 343 11.67 -9.36 6.41
CA GLU A 343 10.98 -8.27 5.72
C GLU A 343 9.45 -8.31 5.93
N ASP A 344 8.86 -9.49 6.14
CA ASP A 344 7.42 -9.65 6.30
C ASP A 344 6.97 -9.76 7.77
N ALA A 345 7.89 -9.55 8.72
CA ALA A 345 7.56 -9.59 10.15
C ALA A 345 6.39 -8.66 10.52
N MET A 346 6.30 -7.48 9.88
CA MET A 346 5.21 -6.53 10.13
C MET A 346 3.84 -7.03 9.64
N ILE A 347 3.82 -7.86 8.60
CA ILE A 347 2.59 -8.50 8.10
C ILE A 347 2.11 -9.50 9.15
N LEU A 348 3.02 -10.34 9.67
CA LEU A 348 2.69 -11.30 10.72
C LEU A 348 2.16 -10.59 11.98
N ASP A 349 2.84 -9.54 12.44
CA ASP A 349 2.44 -8.77 13.63
C ASP A 349 1.07 -8.05 13.43
N SER A 350 0.67 -7.79 12.17
CA SER A 350 -0.60 -7.15 11.83
C SER A 350 -1.76 -8.13 11.63
N LEU A 351 -1.49 -9.44 11.55
CA LEU A 351 -2.49 -10.44 11.18
C LEU A 351 -3.53 -10.63 12.30
N GLN A 352 -4.80 -10.45 11.95
CA GLN A 352 -5.88 -10.50 12.92
C GLN A 352 -6.44 -11.93 13.09
N PRO A 353 -6.88 -12.32 14.30
CA PRO A 353 -7.62 -13.56 14.48
C PRO A 353 -8.85 -13.60 13.55
N TRP A 354 -9.20 -14.81 13.10
CA TRP A 354 -10.18 -15.09 12.03
C TRP A 354 -9.79 -14.66 10.61
N SER A 355 -8.57 -14.16 10.39
CA SER A 355 -8.10 -13.90 9.02
C SER A 355 -7.65 -15.18 8.33
N ASP A 356 -8.12 -15.39 7.11
CA ASP A 356 -7.47 -16.31 6.18
C ASP A 356 -6.15 -15.68 5.69
N PHE A 357 -5.14 -16.51 5.45
CA PHE A 357 -3.84 -16.04 4.98
C PHE A 357 -3.13 -17.09 4.12
N LYS A 358 -2.10 -16.65 3.40
CA LYS A 358 -1.18 -17.52 2.65
C LYS A 358 0.25 -17.37 3.13
N MET A 359 0.94 -18.49 3.17
CA MET A 359 2.39 -18.53 3.24
C MET A 359 2.92 -18.71 1.82
N LEU A 360 3.80 -17.80 1.40
CA LEU A 360 4.47 -17.85 0.11
C LEU A 360 5.89 -18.37 0.34
N GLU A 361 6.39 -19.21 -0.56
CA GLU A 361 7.77 -19.66 -0.44
C GLU A 361 8.73 -18.54 -0.87
N SER A 362 9.70 -18.22 -0.01
CA SER A 362 10.80 -17.33 -0.39
C SER A 362 11.72 -18.07 -1.36
N LYS A 363 12.07 -17.43 -2.47
CA LYS A 363 13.01 -17.98 -3.46
C LYS A 363 14.46 -17.83 -3.06
#